data_AF-A0A6G7J1Q1-F1
#
_entry.id   AF-A0A6G7J1Q1-F1
#
_cell.length_a   1.000
_cell.length_b   1.000
_cell.length_c   1.000
_cell.angle_alpha   90.00
_cell.angle_beta   90.00
_cell.angle_gamma   90.00
#
_symmetry.space_group_name_H-M   'P 1'
#
loop_
_entity.id
_entity.type
_entity.pdbx_description
1 polymer ?
#
loop_
_entity_poly.entity_id
_entity_poly.type
_entity_poly.pdbx_seq_one_letter_code
_entity_poly.pdbx_strand_id
1 'polypeptide(L)'
;MMKRSLLLITVVGLLLSSCSVSKSARTQRDLFSGTWNLDNVYYQNASGNFKSTIFNDAEDICFEDSEWFFRDNNSTGRYTIAPSSLCQGGDRFFRWSVVEPEQNYQSQLQFKFIDENRKDISGGYGYRLNIVSLSEQSMTLNSNVSVDGQSVTIVYEFSKK
;
A
#
# COMPACT_ATOMS: atom_id res chain seq x y z
N MET A 1 -51.99 -9.55 -6.57
CA MET A 1 -51.32 -9.18 -5.31
C MET A 1 -49.91 -9.76 -5.15
N MET A 2 -49.56 -10.94 -5.70
CA MET A 2 -48.22 -11.56 -5.54
C MET A 2 -47.04 -10.82 -6.21
N LYS A 3 -47.25 -10.11 -7.34
CA LYS A 3 -46.14 -9.42 -8.05
C LYS A 3 -45.52 -8.25 -7.30
N ARG A 4 -46.31 -7.50 -6.50
CA ARG A 4 -45.80 -6.40 -5.64
C ARG A 4 -45.04 -6.95 -4.42
N SER A 5 -45.48 -8.07 -3.86
CA SER A 5 -44.83 -8.72 -2.71
C SER A 5 -43.48 -9.35 -3.10
N LEU A 6 -43.40 -10.00 -4.28
CA LEU A 6 -42.13 -10.52 -4.80
C LEU A 6 -41.09 -9.42 -5.03
N LEU A 7 -41.50 -8.26 -5.57
CA LEU A 7 -40.59 -7.15 -5.88
C LEU A 7 -39.99 -6.52 -4.60
N LEU A 8 -40.76 -6.46 -3.50
CA LEU A 8 -40.29 -5.99 -2.20
C LEU A 8 -39.28 -6.95 -1.56
N ILE A 9 -39.46 -8.27 -1.70
CA ILE A 9 -38.53 -9.27 -1.18
C ILE A 9 -37.19 -9.22 -1.93
N THR A 10 -37.21 -8.97 -3.25
CA THR A 10 -35.97 -8.83 -4.05
C THR A 10 -35.18 -7.58 -3.68
N VAL A 11 -35.85 -6.44 -3.43
CA VAL A 11 -35.20 -5.19 -3.01
C VAL A 11 -34.59 -5.32 -1.61
N VAL A 12 -35.27 -5.99 -0.68
CA VAL A 12 -34.72 -6.23 0.68
C VAL A 12 -33.53 -7.19 0.64
N GLY A 13 -33.55 -8.20 -0.25
CA GLY A 13 -32.41 -9.10 -0.46
C GLY A 13 -31.13 -8.40 -0.97
N LEU A 14 -31.29 -7.38 -1.82
CA LEU A 14 -30.17 -6.57 -2.34
C LEU A 14 -29.59 -5.58 -1.32
N LEU A 15 -30.34 -5.23 -0.27
CA LEU A 15 -29.87 -4.32 0.79
C LEU A 15 -28.96 -5.01 1.81
N LEU A 16 -28.90 -6.35 1.81
CA LEU A 16 -28.07 -7.11 2.76
C LEU A 16 -26.64 -7.36 2.27
N SER A 17 -26.32 -7.06 1.00
CA SER A 17 -24.95 -7.10 0.49
C SER A 17 -24.22 -5.78 0.79
N SER A 18 -23.94 -5.53 2.07
CA SER A 18 -23.01 -4.46 2.46
C SER A 18 -21.57 -4.97 2.29
N CYS A 19 -20.78 -4.32 1.45
CA CYS A 19 -19.35 -4.59 1.32
C CYS A 19 -18.61 -4.10 2.57
N SER A 20 -18.62 -4.90 3.65
CA SER A 20 -17.81 -4.62 4.83
C SER A 20 -16.37 -5.08 4.61
N VAL A 21 -15.39 -4.34 5.14
CA VAL A 21 -13.99 -4.80 5.19
C VAL A 21 -13.93 -6.10 5.98
N SER A 22 -13.24 -7.12 5.47
CA SER A 22 -13.11 -8.41 6.14
C SER A 22 -12.44 -8.28 7.52
N LYS A 23 -12.60 -9.28 8.38
CA LYS A 23 -11.91 -9.32 9.69
C LYS A 23 -10.39 -9.35 9.53
N SER A 24 -9.88 -10.11 8.55
CA SER A 24 -8.45 -10.25 8.31
C SER A 24 -7.83 -8.94 7.80
N ALA A 25 -8.46 -8.27 6.83
CA ALA A 25 -8.04 -6.94 6.39
C ALA A 25 -8.06 -5.91 7.54
N ARG A 26 -9.02 -5.97 8.46
CA ARG A 26 -9.02 -5.11 9.66
C ARG A 26 -7.81 -5.39 10.55
N THR A 27 -7.54 -6.65 10.88
CA THR A 27 -6.38 -7.03 11.69
C THR A 27 -5.06 -6.58 11.05
N GLN A 28 -4.91 -6.70 9.73
CA GLN A 28 -3.72 -6.20 9.03
C GLN A 28 -3.63 -4.67 9.10
N ARG A 29 -4.74 -3.95 8.91
CA ARG A 29 -4.77 -2.48 9.08
C ARG A 29 -4.34 -2.05 10.47
N ASP A 30 -4.77 -2.76 11.50
CA ASP A 30 -4.40 -2.48 12.89
C ASP A 30 -2.87 -2.63 13.08
N LEU A 31 -2.27 -3.67 12.49
CA LEU A 31 -0.81 -3.87 12.52
C LEU A 31 -0.05 -2.77 11.76
N PHE A 32 -0.52 -2.38 10.57
CA PHE A 32 0.06 -1.27 9.80
C PHE A 32 0.04 0.06 10.56
N SER A 33 -0.99 0.31 11.36
CA SER A 33 -1.24 1.60 12.02
C SER A 33 -0.03 2.06 12.84
N GLY A 34 0.43 3.30 12.62
CA GLY A 34 1.59 3.87 13.31
C GLY A 34 2.75 4.23 12.39
N THR A 35 3.91 4.47 12.99
CA THR A 35 5.13 4.93 12.30
C THR A 35 6.10 3.77 12.09
N TRP A 36 6.73 3.75 10.93
CA TRP A 36 7.69 2.75 10.47
C TRP A 36 8.92 3.45 9.89
N ASN A 37 10.09 2.84 10.06
CA ASN A 37 11.29 3.16 9.33
C ASN A 37 11.43 2.18 8.16
N LEU A 38 11.75 2.67 6.96
CA LEU A 38 12.14 1.80 5.85
C LEU A 38 13.64 1.54 5.95
N ASP A 39 14.01 0.40 6.52
CA ASP A 39 15.39 0.08 6.85
C ASP A 39 16.22 -0.32 5.63
N ASN A 40 15.59 -0.95 4.63
CA ASN A 40 16.32 -1.52 3.49
C ASN A 40 15.44 -1.61 2.23
N VAL A 41 16.08 -1.37 1.07
CA VAL A 41 15.47 -1.55 -0.26
C VAL A 41 16.42 -2.36 -1.13
N TYR A 42 16.01 -3.57 -1.53
CA TYR A 42 16.87 -4.44 -2.33
C TYR A 42 16.13 -5.21 -3.41
N TYR A 43 16.89 -5.73 -4.37
CA TYR A 43 16.38 -6.45 -5.53
C TYR A 43 16.63 -7.95 -5.38
N GLN A 44 15.57 -8.76 -5.38
CA GLN A 44 15.70 -10.21 -5.45
C GLN A 44 15.96 -10.67 -6.89
N ASN A 45 16.72 -11.76 -7.02
CA ASN A 45 17.03 -12.43 -8.29
C ASN A 45 17.74 -11.55 -9.34
N ALA A 46 18.44 -10.51 -8.87
CA ALA A 46 19.09 -9.53 -9.72
C ALA A 46 20.58 -9.49 -9.37
N SER A 47 21.47 -9.82 -10.30
CA SER A 47 22.92 -9.69 -10.13
C SER A 47 23.40 -8.38 -10.78
N GLY A 48 23.77 -7.39 -9.96
CA GLY A 48 24.27 -6.09 -10.44
C GLY A 48 23.82 -4.91 -9.56
N ASN A 49 24.32 -3.72 -9.88
CA ASN A 49 23.82 -2.47 -9.30
C ASN A 49 22.57 -2.04 -10.06
N PHE A 50 21.40 -2.26 -9.46
CA PHE A 50 20.14 -1.78 -10.02
C PHE A 50 19.85 -0.40 -9.45
N LYS A 51 19.32 0.45 -10.31
CA LYS A 51 18.80 1.76 -9.96
C LYS A 51 17.38 1.82 -10.50
N SER A 52 16.41 2.12 -9.65
CA SER A 52 15.03 2.26 -10.08
C SER A 52 14.39 3.51 -9.49
N THR A 53 13.46 4.08 -10.25
CA THR A 53 12.55 5.09 -9.72
C THR A 53 11.37 4.38 -9.07
N ILE A 54 11.26 4.50 -7.76
CA ILE A 54 10.23 3.86 -6.97
C ILE A 54 9.00 4.77 -6.90
N PHE A 55 7.82 4.20 -7.16
CA PHE A 55 6.51 4.88 -7.18
C PHE A 55 6.44 6.13 -8.06
N ASN A 56 7.27 6.21 -9.11
CA ASN A 56 7.44 7.42 -9.94
C ASN A 56 7.72 8.69 -9.12
N ASP A 57 8.31 8.55 -7.92
CA ASP A 57 8.63 9.67 -7.03
C ASP A 57 10.13 9.95 -6.98
N ALA A 58 10.91 8.99 -6.45
CA ALA A 58 12.33 9.16 -6.22
C ALA A 58 13.12 7.89 -6.57
N GLU A 59 14.44 8.02 -6.63
CA GLU A 59 15.34 6.87 -6.79
C GLU A 59 15.31 6.00 -5.53
N ASP A 60 15.50 4.70 -5.71
CA ASP A 60 15.58 3.69 -4.66
C ASP A 60 16.45 4.09 -3.45
N ILE A 61 17.63 4.65 -3.69
CA ILE A 61 18.55 5.14 -2.65
C ILE A 61 17.93 6.21 -1.74
N CYS A 62 16.88 6.90 -2.19
CA CYS A 62 16.20 7.92 -1.40
C CYS A 62 15.13 7.36 -0.45
N PHE A 63 14.80 6.08 -0.56
CA PHE A 63 13.78 5.44 0.26
C PHE A 63 14.36 4.77 1.51
N GLU A 64 15.62 4.38 1.51
CA GLU A 64 16.30 3.89 2.72
C GLU A 64 16.32 4.98 3.80
N ASP A 65 16.03 4.58 5.04
CA ASP A 65 15.79 5.45 6.20
C ASP A 65 14.63 6.45 6.07
N SER A 66 13.75 6.28 5.07
CA SER A 66 12.52 7.07 5.00
C SER A 66 11.54 6.67 6.10
N GLU A 67 10.82 7.66 6.65
CA GLU A 67 9.83 7.42 7.69
C GLU A 67 8.43 7.35 7.09
N TRP A 68 7.70 6.27 7.37
CA TRP A 68 6.35 6.01 6.88
C TRP A 68 5.35 5.99 8.04
N PHE A 69 4.33 6.83 7.97
CA PHE A 69 3.24 6.87 8.92
C PHE A 69 1.93 6.43 8.26
N PHE A 70 1.28 5.43 8.85
CA PHE A 70 -0.03 4.93 8.42
C PHE A 70 -1.10 5.28 9.46
N ARG A 71 -2.08 6.07 9.04
CA ARG A 71 -3.26 6.43 9.84
C ARG A 71 -4.46 5.60 9.39
N ASP A 72 -4.85 4.64 10.21
CA ASP A 72 -5.95 3.71 9.95
C ASP A 72 -7.34 4.37 9.86
N ASN A 73 -7.63 5.34 10.71
CA ASN A 73 -9.00 5.85 10.94
C ASN A 73 -9.62 6.58 9.75
N ASN A 74 -8.80 7.08 8.83
CA ASN A 74 -9.25 7.72 7.59
C ASN A 74 -8.43 7.27 6.37
N SER A 75 -7.68 6.17 6.51
CA SER A 75 -6.89 5.58 5.45
C SER A 75 -5.84 6.52 4.83
N THR A 76 -5.34 7.50 5.58
CA THR A 76 -4.27 8.39 5.09
C THR A 76 -2.93 7.96 5.63
N GLY A 77 -1.87 8.37 4.96
CA GLY A 77 -0.52 8.17 5.43
C GLY A 77 0.40 9.21 4.81
N ARG A 78 1.65 9.16 5.25
CA ARG A 78 2.72 10.02 4.79
C ARG A 78 4.02 9.25 4.82
N TYR A 79 4.84 9.38 3.80
CA TYR A 79 6.25 9.06 3.93
C TYR A 79 7.12 10.30 3.77
N THR A 80 8.25 10.31 4.46
CA THR A 80 9.18 11.43 4.50
C THR A 80 10.54 10.94 4.03
N ILE A 81 11.03 11.51 2.93
CA ILE A 81 12.42 11.31 2.48
C ILE A 81 13.28 12.39 3.13
N ALA A 82 14.40 11.99 3.72
CA ALA A 82 15.36 12.94 4.28
C ALA A 82 16.04 13.72 3.15
N PRO A 83 16.20 15.06 3.29
CA PRO A 83 16.93 15.84 2.31
C PRO A 83 18.40 15.46 2.30
N SER A 84 18.96 15.25 1.10
CA SER A 84 20.39 14.99 0.92
C SER A 84 20.90 15.65 -0.36
N SER A 85 22.20 15.49 -0.67
CA SER A 85 22.76 15.92 -1.95
C SER A 85 22.22 15.12 -3.15
N LEU A 86 21.65 13.94 -2.91
CA LEU A 86 21.12 13.03 -3.94
C LEU A 86 19.59 13.03 -4.00
N CYS A 87 18.92 13.38 -2.90
CA CYS A 87 17.49 13.17 -2.72
C CYS A 87 16.75 14.46 -2.40
N GLN A 88 15.70 14.73 -3.17
CA GLN A 88 14.74 15.77 -2.82
C GLN A 88 13.90 15.31 -1.62
N GLY A 89 14.24 15.85 -0.45
CA GLY A 89 13.53 15.56 0.78
C GLY A 89 12.09 16.10 0.82
N GLY A 90 11.37 15.74 1.88
CA GLY A 90 10.03 16.25 2.16
C GLY A 90 8.95 15.17 2.21
N ASP A 91 7.72 15.63 2.36
CA ASP A 91 6.56 14.79 2.66
C ASP A 91 5.81 14.39 1.39
N ARG A 92 5.43 13.11 1.32
CA ARG A 92 4.50 12.59 0.31
C ARG A 92 3.30 12.00 1.01
N PHE A 93 2.13 12.55 0.73
CA PHE A 93 0.88 12.09 1.32
C PHE A 93 0.22 11.03 0.43
N PHE A 94 -0.34 10.02 1.07
CA PHE A 94 -1.04 8.95 0.36
C PHE A 94 -2.32 8.53 1.06
N ARG A 95 -3.24 7.94 0.29
CA ARG A 95 -4.38 7.18 0.80
C ARG A 95 -4.11 5.70 0.56
N TRP A 96 -4.37 4.85 1.56
CA TRP A 96 -4.02 3.44 1.51
C TRP A 96 -5.15 2.51 1.96
N SER A 97 -5.07 1.26 1.55
CA SER A 97 -5.96 0.18 1.98
C SER A 97 -5.20 -1.15 1.98
N VAL A 98 -5.75 -2.13 2.68
CA VAL A 98 -5.37 -3.53 2.54
C VAL A 98 -6.37 -4.18 1.60
N VAL A 99 -5.86 -4.79 0.54
CA VAL A 99 -6.65 -5.54 -0.45
C VAL A 99 -6.37 -7.01 -0.23
N GLU A 100 -7.43 -7.80 -0.07
CA GLU A 100 -7.35 -9.25 0.03
C GLU A 100 -7.82 -9.85 -1.30
N PRO A 101 -6.90 -10.36 -2.13
CA PRO A 101 -7.30 -11.12 -3.32
C PRO A 101 -8.06 -12.41 -2.94
N GLU A 102 -8.91 -12.89 -3.85
CA GLU A 102 -9.67 -14.12 -3.64
C GLU A 102 -8.74 -15.34 -3.57
N GLN A 103 -8.98 -16.26 -2.63
CA GLN A 103 -8.35 -17.60 -2.49
C GLN A 103 -6.80 -17.64 -2.60
N ASN A 104 -6.11 -17.82 -1.46
CA ASN A 104 -4.70 -18.20 -1.32
C ASN A 104 -3.62 -17.21 -1.81
N TYR A 105 -3.99 -16.01 -2.27
CA TYR A 105 -3.02 -14.96 -2.60
C TYR A 105 -2.69 -14.09 -1.38
N GLN A 106 -1.48 -13.55 -1.35
CA GLN A 106 -1.04 -12.64 -0.30
C GLN A 106 -1.86 -11.34 -0.34
N SER A 107 -2.25 -10.84 0.83
CA SER A 107 -2.82 -9.50 0.96
C SER A 107 -1.87 -8.45 0.40
N GLN A 108 -2.41 -7.34 -0.08
CA GLN A 108 -1.63 -6.27 -0.69
C GLN A 108 -1.88 -4.96 0.03
N LEU A 109 -0.82 -4.21 0.30
CA LEU A 109 -0.92 -2.78 0.57
C LEU A 109 -1.19 -2.09 -0.76
N GLN A 110 -2.35 -1.44 -0.88
CA GLN A 110 -2.66 -0.56 -2.00
C GLN A 110 -2.57 0.88 -1.53
N PHE A 111 -1.96 1.76 -2.32
CA PHE A 111 -2.02 3.20 -2.04
C PHE A 111 -1.99 4.05 -3.30
N LYS A 112 -2.40 5.30 -3.15
CA LYS A 112 -2.29 6.34 -4.18
C LYS A 112 -1.94 7.68 -3.57
N PHE A 113 -1.30 8.55 -4.34
CA PHE A 113 -0.90 9.87 -3.86
C PHE A 113 -2.08 10.82 -3.72
N ILE A 114 -2.01 11.64 -2.68
CA ILE A 114 -2.96 12.71 -2.39
C ILE A 114 -2.21 14.00 -2.05
N ASP A 115 -2.87 15.15 -2.14
CA ASP A 115 -2.38 16.40 -1.58
C ASP A 115 -2.65 16.51 -0.06
N GLU A 116 -2.17 17.58 0.57
CA GLU A 116 -2.41 17.90 1.99
C GLU A 116 -3.91 18.01 2.33
N ASN A 117 -4.73 18.39 1.35
CA ASN A 117 -6.19 18.49 1.46
C ASN A 117 -6.90 17.15 1.18
N ARG A 118 -6.15 16.05 1.04
CA ARG A 118 -6.61 14.69 0.78
C ARG A 118 -7.28 14.49 -0.59
N LYS A 119 -7.03 15.38 -1.55
CA LYS A 119 -7.46 15.25 -2.94
C LYS A 119 -6.52 14.33 -3.68
N ASP A 120 -7.07 13.51 -4.56
CA ASP A 120 -6.28 12.65 -5.43
C ASP A 120 -5.43 13.47 -6.40
N ILE A 121 -4.13 13.20 -6.43
CA ILE A 121 -3.17 13.81 -7.38
C ILE A 121 -2.55 12.77 -8.33
N SER A 122 -3.00 11.52 -8.23
CA SER A 122 -2.51 10.38 -9.02
C SER A 122 -3.35 10.08 -10.26
N GLY A 123 -4.40 10.87 -10.52
CA GLY A 123 -5.30 10.65 -11.66
C GLY A 123 -6.09 9.33 -11.58
N GLY A 124 -6.27 8.79 -10.38
CA GLY A 124 -6.91 7.49 -10.15
C GLY A 124 -5.97 6.29 -10.22
N TYR A 125 -4.70 6.48 -10.60
CA TYR A 125 -3.69 5.42 -10.58
C TYR A 125 -3.10 5.23 -9.18
N GLY A 126 -2.48 4.09 -8.93
CA GLY A 126 -1.89 3.81 -7.64
C GLY A 126 -0.95 2.62 -7.70
N TYR A 127 -0.43 2.27 -6.54
CA TYR A 127 0.58 1.24 -6.36
C TYR A 127 0.02 0.11 -5.50
N ARG A 128 0.54 -1.08 -5.73
CA ARG A 128 0.26 -2.27 -4.91
C ARG A 128 1.57 -2.95 -4.57
N LEU A 129 1.72 -3.26 -3.29
CA LEU A 129 2.82 -4.04 -2.74
C LEU A 129 2.23 -5.31 -2.10
N ASN A 130 2.83 -6.47 -2.35
CA ASN A 130 2.44 -7.68 -1.63
C ASN A 130 2.95 -7.58 -0.19
N ILE A 131 2.12 -8.00 0.75
CA ILE A 131 2.48 -8.12 2.16
C ILE A 131 3.12 -9.49 2.34
N VAL A 132 4.46 -9.53 2.35
CA VAL A 132 5.23 -10.76 2.55
C VAL A 132 5.17 -11.19 4.00
N SER A 133 5.35 -10.24 4.91
CA SER A 133 5.23 -10.42 6.36
C SER A 133 4.75 -9.11 7.00
N LEU A 134 3.96 -9.22 8.07
CA LEU A 134 3.48 -8.09 8.85
C LEU A 134 3.28 -8.53 10.30
N SER A 135 3.97 -7.86 11.21
CA SER A 135 3.87 -8.05 12.66
C SER A 135 3.74 -6.71 13.37
N GLU A 136 3.74 -6.70 14.69
CA GLU A 136 3.73 -5.45 15.47
C GLU A 136 5.05 -4.67 15.33
N GLN A 137 6.17 -5.35 15.03
CA GLN A 137 7.52 -4.79 15.09
C GLN A 137 8.25 -4.73 13.75
N SER A 138 7.84 -5.55 12.78
CA SER A 138 8.47 -5.63 11.46
C SER A 138 7.46 -5.83 10.36
N MET A 139 7.79 -5.33 9.18
CA MET A 139 6.99 -5.45 7.97
C MET A 139 7.89 -5.64 6.76
N THR A 140 7.58 -6.63 5.92
CA THR A 140 8.25 -6.83 4.64
C THR A 140 7.24 -6.73 3.52
N LEU A 141 7.46 -5.81 2.59
CA LEU A 141 6.65 -5.61 1.41
C LEU A 141 7.47 -5.93 0.15
N ASN A 142 6.81 -6.29 -0.95
CA ASN A 142 7.50 -6.38 -2.23
C ASN A 142 6.62 -5.93 -3.42
N SER A 143 7.30 -5.55 -4.50
CA SER A 143 6.67 -5.27 -5.80
C SER A 143 7.51 -5.82 -6.93
N ASN A 144 6.85 -6.18 -8.03
CA ASN A 144 7.55 -6.52 -9.26
C ASN A 144 7.62 -5.28 -10.16
N VAL A 145 8.81 -5.00 -10.68
CA VAL A 145 9.06 -3.99 -11.70
C VAL A 145 9.66 -4.66 -12.93
N SER A 146 9.40 -4.12 -14.11
CA SER A 146 10.04 -4.57 -15.35
C SER A 146 11.24 -3.70 -15.65
N VAL A 147 12.44 -4.29 -15.69
CA VAL A 147 13.69 -3.63 -16.10
C VAL A 147 14.21 -4.38 -17.32
N ASP A 148 14.39 -3.69 -18.45
CA ASP A 148 14.87 -4.28 -19.72
C ASP A 148 14.10 -5.54 -20.17
N GLY A 149 12.80 -5.60 -19.87
CA GLY A 149 11.93 -6.75 -20.19
C GLY A 149 12.04 -7.93 -19.22
N GLN A 150 12.86 -7.84 -18.18
CA GLN A 150 12.94 -8.81 -17.10
C GLN A 150 12.15 -8.32 -15.88
N SER A 151 11.38 -9.22 -15.27
CA SER A 151 10.69 -8.93 -14.01
C SER A 151 11.68 -9.04 -12.86
N VAL A 152 11.92 -7.92 -12.17
CA VAL A 152 12.74 -7.84 -10.96
C VAL A 152 11.83 -7.56 -9.78
N THR A 153 12.05 -8.27 -8.66
CA THR A 153 11.29 -8.04 -7.42
C THR A 153 12.07 -7.09 -6.52
N ILE A 154 11.48 -5.94 -6.22
CA ILE A 154 11.97 -5.01 -5.20
C ILE A 154 11.35 -5.41 -3.86
N VAL A 155 12.18 -5.52 -2.82
CA VAL A 155 11.78 -5.81 -1.44
C VAL A 155 12.07 -4.61 -0.56
N TYR A 156 11.12 -4.33 0.32
CA TYR A 156 11.15 -3.23 1.28
C TYR A 156 11.03 -3.83 2.67
N GLU A 157 12.01 -3.58 3.53
CA GLU A 157 12.02 -4.06 4.91
C GLU A 157 11.87 -2.89 5.86
N PHE A 158 10.90 -2.99 6.78
CA PHE A 158 10.56 -1.95 7.71
C PHE A 158 10.62 -2.45 9.16
N SER A 159 11.01 -1.55 10.05
CA SER A 159 10.92 -1.69 11.50
C SER A 159 9.95 -0.67 12.08
N LYS A 160 9.25 -1.06 13.14
CA LYS A 160 8.37 -0.16 13.87
C LYS A 160 9.20 0.89 14.62
N LYS A 161 8.76 2.15 14.60
CA LYS A 161 9.31 3.23 15.43
C LYS A 161 8.58 3.34 16.76
#